data_AF-A0A7J4V3E1-F1
#
_entry.id   AF-A0A7J4V3E1-F1
#
_cell.length_a   1.000
_cell.length_b   1.000
_cell.length_c   1.000
_cell.angle_alpha   90.00
_cell.angle_beta   90.00
_cell.angle_gamma   90.00
#
_symmetry.space_group_name_H-M   'P 1'
#
loop_
_entity.id
_entity.type
_entity.pdbx_description
1 polymer ?
#
loop_
_entity_poly.entity_id
_entity_poly.type
_entity_poly.pdbx_seq_one_letter_code
_entity_poly.pdbx_strand_id
1 'polypeptide(L)'
;MTETTIALLGRVIEIRTLESRLDALCNQLSHGKDSYAIAKGVRAGLADATRSLLGEYQNKIQRTPEQRYLEGLLAHYENPYLGMSPNQKYNLKIKDLKLPETVVSLLENHFPDRYVGELVQRTEKEVLEIDGFGRRTFDKVNTELARMNLRFGMEISGYRRPGSP
;
A
#
# COMPACT_ATOMS: atom_id res chain seq x y z
N MET A 1 22.97 14.06 18.71
CA MET A 1 21.52 13.79 18.86
C MET A 1 21.01 14.60 20.02
N THR A 2 19.93 15.36 19.86
CA THR A 2 19.32 16.08 20.97
C THR A 2 18.47 15.13 21.81
N GLU A 3 18.20 15.48 23.08
CA GLU A 3 17.33 14.71 23.97
C GLU A 3 15.94 14.46 23.35
N THR A 4 15.42 15.46 22.63
CA THR A 4 14.21 15.40 21.81
C THR A 4 14.28 14.29 20.74
N THR A 5 15.41 14.15 20.05
CA THR A 5 15.61 13.09 19.04
C THR A 5 15.61 11.70 19.69
N ILE A 6 16.25 11.54 20.85
CA ILE A 6 16.28 10.27 21.59
C ILE A 6 14.87 9.86 22.02
N ALA A 7 14.11 10.80 22.59
CA ALA A 7 12.73 10.56 23.03
C ALA A 7 11.81 10.16 21.86
N LEU A 8 11.94 10.84 20.71
CA LEU A 8 11.16 10.51 19.52
C LEU A 8 11.50 9.12 18.98
N LEU A 9 12.80 8.80 18.84
CA LEU A 9 13.24 7.48 18.39
C LEU A 9 12.77 6.36 19.32
N GLY A 10 12.76 6.60 20.63
CA GLY A 10 12.19 5.67 21.62
C GLY A 10 10.72 5.34 21.34
N ARG A 11 9.88 6.36 21.13
CA ARG A 11 8.44 6.17 20.84
C ARG A 11 8.22 5.47 19.48
N VAL A 12 9.05 5.77 18.49
CA VAL A 12 9.01 5.08 17.18
C VAL A 12 9.34 3.59 17.31
N ILE A 13 10.39 3.25 18.07
CA ILE A 13 10.79 1.85 18.30
C ILE A 13 9.68 1.06 19.00
N GLU A 14 9.00 1.67 19.96
CA GLU A 14 7.87 1.07 20.66
C GLU A 14 6.73 0.74 19.68
N ILE A 15 6.33 1.70 18.84
CA ILE A 15 5.32 1.51 17.79
C ILE A 15 5.70 0.33 16.87
N ARG A 16 6.93 0.28 16.37
CA ARG A 16 7.44 -0.80 15.51
C ARG A 16 7.46 -2.17 16.19
N THR A 17 7.74 -2.19 17.49
CA THR A 17 7.73 -3.42 18.29
C THR A 17 6.31 -3.96 18.44
N LEU A 18 5.34 -3.07 18.69
CA LEU A 18 3.92 -3.42 18.75
C LEU A 18 3.40 -3.92 17.40
N GLU A 19 3.80 -3.30 16.28
CA GLU A 19 3.50 -3.80 14.94
C GLU A 19 3.95 -5.24 14.74
N SER A 20 5.22 -5.52 15.05
CA SER A 20 5.81 -6.84 14.82
C SER A 20 5.09 -7.93 15.62
N ARG A 21 4.67 -7.60 16.85
CA ARG A 21 3.87 -8.50 17.69
C ARG A 21 2.45 -8.70 17.14
N LEU A 22 1.83 -7.64 16.63
CA LEU A 22 0.52 -7.74 15.99
C LEU A 22 0.56 -8.61 14.74
N ASP A 23 1.53 -8.37 13.85
CA ASP A 23 1.65 -9.15 12.60
C ASP A 23 1.84 -10.64 12.92
N ALA A 24 2.61 -10.98 13.98
CA ALA A 24 2.73 -12.35 14.46
C ALA A 24 1.38 -12.94 14.92
N LEU A 25 0.57 -12.18 15.66
CA LEU A 25 -0.77 -12.59 16.09
C LEU A 25 -1.74 -12.72 14.90
N CYS A 26 -1.73 -11.78 13.96
CA CYS A 26 -2.55 -11.84 12.75
C CYS A 26 -2.19 -13.05 11.88
N ASN A 27 -0.90 -13.38 11.76
CA ASN A 27 -0.43 -14.58 11.07
C ASN A 27 -0.88 -15.87 11.76
N GLN A 28 -0.95 -15.90 13.09
CA GLN A 28 -1.51 -17.03 13.84
C GLN A 28 -3.03 -17.18 13.61
N LEU A 29 -3.74 -16.06 13.38
CA LEU A 29 -5.19 -16.01 13.17
C LEU A 29 -5.60 -16.11 11.68
N SER A 30 -4.75 -16.63 10.80
CA SER A 30 -4.74 -16.41 9.34
C SER A 30 -5.91 -16.95 8.49
N HIS A 31 -7.11 -17.18 9.03
CA HIS A 31 -8.23 -17.79 8.28
C HIS A 31 -9.60 -17.08 8.39
N GLY A 32 -9.68 -15.83 8.87
CA GLY A 32 -10.98 -15.14 9.06
C GLY A 32 -11.04 -13.70 8.55
N LYS A 33 -12.24 -13.25 8.12
CA LYS A 33 -12.55 -11.84 7.86
C LYS A 33 -12.24 -10.94 9.07
N ASP A 34 -12.32 -11.50 10.27
CA ASP A 34 -12.05 -10.81 11.53
C ASP A 34 -10.58 -10.41 11.68
N SER A 35 -9.64 -11.23 11.19
CA SER A 35 -8.21 -10.95 11.23
C SER A 35 -7.85 -9.70 10.40
N TYR A 36 -8.54 -9.49 9.28
CA TYR A 36 -8.39 -8.27 8.47
C TYR A 36 -8.97 -7.04 9.17
N ALA A 37 -10.16 -7.14 9.76
CA ALA A 37 -10.79 -6.02 10.46
C ALA A 37 -9.95 -5.58 11.68
N ILE A 38 -9.41 -6.54 12.43
CA ILE A 38 -8.50 -6.29 13.56
C ILE A 38 -7.21 -5.64 13.07
N ALA A 39 -6.56 -6.19 12.05
CA ALA A 39 -5.33 -5.61 11.48
C ALA A 39 -5.55 -4.18 10.99
N LYS A 40 -6.68 -3.92 10.32
CA LYS A 40 -7.07 -2.58 9.85
C LYS A 40 -7.29 -1.60 11.01
N GLY A 41 -8.01 -2.02 12.05
CA GLY A 41 -8.30 -1.18 13.23
C GLY A 41 -7.02 -0.81 14.00
N VAL A 42 -6.13 -1.77 14.22
CA VAL A 42 -4.86 -1.51 14.90
C VAL A 42 -3.98 -0.58 14.07
N ARG A 43 -3.83 -0.82 12.75
CA ARG A 43 -3.08 0.07 11.85
C ARG A 43 -3.63 1.50 11.85
N ALA A 44 -4.95 1.67 11.91
CA ALA A 44 -5.57 3.00 12.04
C ALA A 44 -5.15 3.69 13.35
N GLY A 45 -5.18 2.95 14.47
CA GLY A 45 -4.69 3.47 15.76
C GLY A 45 -3.21 3.86 15.74
N LEU A 46 -2.35 3.10 15.07
CA LEU A 46 -0.93 3.46 14.90
C LEU A 46 -0.76 4.69 13.99
N ALA A 47 -1.57 4.83 12.93
CA ALA A 47 -1.59 6.02 12.10
C ALA A 47 -1.94 7.25 12.95
N ASP A 48 -2.97 7.16 13.79
CA ASP A 48 -3.41 8.25 14.66
C ASP A 48 -2.34 8.61 15.71
N ALA A 49 -1.72 7.59 16.33
CA ALA A 49 -0.59 7.80 17.23
C ALA A 49 0.59 8.49 16.53
N THR A 50 0.89 8.09 15.29
CA THR A 50 1.96 8.70 14.47
C THR A 50 1.63 10.15 14.10
N ARG A 51 0.37 10.47 13.75
CA ARG A 51 -0.06 11.85 13.49
C ARG A 51 0.04 12.72 14.73
N SER A 52 -0.40 12.19 15.88
CA SER A 52 -0.30 12.89 17.17
C SER A 52 1.15 13.19 17.51
N LEU A 53 2.05 12.21 17.34
CA LEU A 53 3.50 12.38 17.48
C LEU A 53 4.06 13.43 16.51
N LEU A 54 3.74 13.35 15.22
CA LEU A 54 4.21 14.33 14.25
C LEU A 54 3.77 15.74 14.63
N GLY A 55 2.53 15.92 15.07
CA GLY A 55 2.01 17.20 15.55
C GLY A 55 2.77 17.75 16.77
N GLU A 56 3.07 16.88 17.75
CA GLU A 56 3.82 17.25 18.97
C GLU A 56 5.24 17.74 18.65
N TYR A 57 5.89 17.13 17.65
CA TYR A 57 7.28 17.41 17.30
C TYR A 57 7.47 18.26 16.03
N GLN A 58 6.40 18.62 15.30
CA GLN A 58 6.44 19.17 13.93
C GLN A 58 7.47 20.30 13.75
N ASN A 59 7.46 21.27 14.67
CA ASN A 59 8.37 22.42 14.63
C ASN A 59 9.79 22.08 15.13
N LYS A 60 9.94 21.04 15.96
CA LYS A 60 11.21 20.64 16.59
C LYS A 60 12.08 19.77 15.68
N ILE A 61 11.45 19.02 14.77
CA ILE A 61 12.14 18.11 13.83
C ILE A 61 12.06 18.60 12.38
N GLN A 62 11.64 19.83 12.16
CA GLN A 62 11.48 20.35 10.82
C GLN A 62 12.81 20.31 10.04
N ARG A 63 12.77 19.81 8.80
CA ARG A 63 13.92 19.62 7.90
C ARG A 63 14.99 18.66 8.42
N THR A 64 14.66 17.78 9.38
CA THR A 64 15.57 16.73 9.84
C THR A 64 15.28 15.38 9.17
N PRO A 65 16.24 14.43 9.16
CA PRO A 65 15.99 13.07 8.69
C PRO A 65 14.84 12.37 9.44
N GLU A 66 14.64 12.68 10.72
CA GLU A 66 13.60 12.08 11.55
C GLU A 66 12.20 12.52 11.13
N GLN A 67 12.02 13.77 10.69
CA GLN A 67 10.75 14.19 10.08
C GLN A 67 10.44 13.33 8.85
N ARG A 68 11.41 13.19 7.93
CA ARG A 68 11.22 12.39 6.71
C ARG A 68 10.92 10.92 7.04
N TYR A 69 11.59 10.37 8.05
CA TYR A 69 11.34 9.01 8.53
C TYR A 69 9.90 8.85 9.05
N LEU A 70 9.43 9.78 9.89
CA LEU A 70 8.06 9.75 10.42
C LEU A 70 7.00 9.97 9.34
N GLU A 71 7.23 10.88 8.41
CA GLU A 71 6.36 11.09 7.25
C GLU A 71 6.27 9.82 6.40
N GLY A 72 7.40 9.13 6.19
CA GLY A 72 7.42 7.82 5.51
C GLY A 72 6.65 6.75 6.27
N LEU A 73 6.79 6.70 7.60
CA LEU A 73 6.05 5.77 8.46
C LEU A 73 4.54 6.06 8.43
N LEU A 74 4.13 7.34 8.47
CA LEU A 74 2.73 7.74 8.34
C LEU A 74 2.17 7.36 6.97
N ALA A 75 2.90 7.65 5.89
CA ALA A 75 2.52 7.28 4.53
C ALA A 75 2.35 5.76 4.37
N HIS A 76 3.14 4.97 5.10
CA HIS A 76 2.96 3.53 5.18
C HIS A 76 1.59 3.16 5.78
N TYR A 77 1.20 3.71 6.93
CA TYR A 77 -0.10 3.40 7.55
C TYR A 77 -1.31 3.99 6.79
N GLU A 78 -1.11 5.08 6.06
CA GLU A 78 -2.13 5.66 5.18
C GLU A 78 -2.29 4.90 3.86
N ASN A 79 -1.43 3.92 3.60
CA ASN A 79 -1.54 3.06 2.44
C ASN A 79 -2.79 2.16 2.55
N PRO A 80 -3.80 2.34 1.68
CA PRO A 80 -5.06 1.61 1.77
C PRO A 80 -4.91 0.11 1.51
N TYR A 81 -3.79 -0.33 0.92
CA TYR A 81 -3.52 -1.73 0.58
C TYR A 81 -2.78 -2.48 1.69
N LEU A 82 -2.46 -1.77 2.78
CA LEU A 82 -1.73 -2.32 3.90
C LEU A 82 -2.56 -3.37 4.63
N GLY A 83 -1.95 -4.51 4.96
CA GLY A 83 -2.64 -5.64 5.61
C GLY A 83 -3.54 -6.47 4.68
N MET A 84 -3.69 -6.11 3.40
CA MET A 84 -4.35 -6.97 2.42
C MET A 84 -3.45 -8.15 2.05
N SER A 85 -4.02 -9.35 2.01
CA SER A 85 -3.34 -10.51 1.42
C SER A 85 -3.15 -10.32 -0.09
N PRO A 86 -2.20 -11.04 -0.71
CA PRO A 86 -2.02 -11.00 -2.17
C PRO A 86 -3.33 -11.26 -2.94
N ASN A 87 -4.11 -12.28 -2.54
CA ASN A 87 -5.37 -12.61 -3.20
C ASN A 87 -6.41 -11.49 -3.09
N GLN A 88 -6.48 -10.80 -1.95
CA GLN A 88 -7.36 -9.63 -1.82
C GLN A 88 -6.95 -8.51 -2.77
N LYS A 89 -5.65 -8.28 -2.92
CA LYS A 89 -5.10 -7.26 -3.83
C LYS A 89 -5.41 -7.57 -5.29
N TYR A 90 -5.27 -8.83 -5.71
CA TYR A 90 -5.59 -9.26 -7.08
C TYR A 90 -7.07 -9.08 -7.44
N ASN A 91 -7.94 -9.12 -6.44
CA ASN A 91 -9.38 -9.01 -6.59
C ASN A 91 -9.89 -7.55 -6.57
N LEU A 92 -9.01 -6.57 -6.41
CA LEU A 92 -9.37 -5.15 -6.52
C LEU A 92 -9.64 -4.78 -7.97
N LYS A 93 -10.63 -3.92 -8.18
CA LYS A 93 -10.91 -3.38 -9.52
C LYS A 93 -9.94 -2.27 -9.84
N ILE A 94 -9.58 -2.13 -11.11
CA ILE A 94 -8.67 -1.09 -11.59
C ILE A 94 -9.20 0.32 -11.24
N LYS A 95 -10.51 0.54 -11.34
CA LYS A 95 -11.14 1.81 -10.93
C LYS A 95 -11.03 2.17 -9.45
N ASP A 96 -10.76 1.19 -8.58
CA ASP A 96 -10.63 1.41 -7.14
C ASP A 96 -9.17 1.78 -6.75
N LEU A 97 -8.25 1.81 -7.73
CA LEU A 97 -6.89 2.28 -7.55
C LEU A 97 -6.84 3.81 -7.45
N LYS A 98 -5.88 4.37 -6.71
CA LYS A 98 -5.69 5.83 -6.63
C LYS A 98 -4.95 6.35 -7.87
N LEU A 99 -5.55 6.15 -9.05
CA LEU A 99 -5.06 6.59 -10.35
C LEU A 99 -5.96 7.71 -10.92
N PRO A 100 -5.43 8.59 -11.79
CA PRO A 100 -6.27 9.54 -12.50
C PRO A 100 -7.33 8.82 -13.35
N GLU A 101 -8.53 9.39 -13.44
CA GLU A 101 -9.66 8.81 -14.20
C GLU A 101 -9.30 8.50 -15.66
N THR A 102 -8.47 9.35 -16.28
CA THR A 102 -7.97 9.12 -17.65
C THR A 102 -7.13 7.85 -17.76
N VAL A 103 -6.29 7.56 -16.76
CA VAL A 103 -5.46 6.35 -16.72
C VAL A 103 -6.34 5.13 -16.48
N VAL A 104 -7.28 5.21 -15.56
CA VAL A 104 -8.26 4.14 -15.29
C VAL A 104 -9.04 3.78 -16.55
N SER A 105 -9.52 4.79 -17.29
CA SER A 105 -10.26 4.59 -18.54
C SER A 105 -9.44 3.85 -19.59
N LEU A 106 -8.17 4.25 -19.81
CA LEU A 106 -7.28 3.56 -20.74
C LEU A 106 -7.08 2.09 -20.35
N LEU A 107 -6.85 1.82 -19.06
CA LEU A 107 -6.68 0.46 -18.55
C LEU A 107 -7.97 -0.38 -18.70
N GLU A 108 -9.13 0.14 -18.31
CA GLU A 108 -10.40 -0.61 -18.40
C GLU A 108 -10.85 -0.89 -19.84
N ASN A 109 -10.44 -0.04 -20.79
CA ASN A 109 -10.72 -0.25 -22.22
C ASN A 109 -9.80 -1.32 -22.83
N HIS A 110 -8.60 -1.52 -22.29
CA HIS A 110 -7.63 -2.50 -22.80
C HIS A 110 -7.69 -3.86 -22.07
N PHE A 111 -8.08 -3.88 -20.79
CA PHE A 111 -8.07 -5.07 -19.94
C PHE A 111 -9.50 -5.55 -19.65
N PRO A 112 -9.96 -6.66 -20.26
CA PRO A 112 -11.34 -7.12 -20.18
C PRO A 112 -11.82 -7.47 -18.76
N ASP A 113 -10.94 -7.95 -17.89
CA ASP A 113 -11.34 -8.35 -16.54
C ASP A 113 -11.39 -7.15 -15.60
N ARG A 114 -10.65 -6.08 -15.89
CA ARG A 114 -10.63 -4.82 -15.11
C ARG A 114 -10.23 -5.02 -13.65
N TYR A 115 -9.49 -6.09 -13.37
CA TYR A 115 -8.96 -6.41 -12.04
C TYR A 115 -7.45 -6.26 -12.00
N VAL A 116 -6.93 -5.94 -10.82
CA VAL A 116 -5.50 -5.81 -10.57
C VAL A 116 -4.76 -7.10 -10.89
N GLY A 117 -5.36 -8.26 -10.61
CA GLY A 117 -4.75 -9.56 -10.92
C GLY A 117 -4.48 -9.79 -12.41
N GLU A 118 -5.35 -9.31 -13.31
CA GLU A 118 -5.08 -9.32 -14.75
C GLU A 118 -3.95 -8.35 -15.09
N LEU A 119 -4.02 -7.13 -14.57
CA LEU A 119 -3.05 -6.06 -14.85
C LEU A 119 -1.61 -6.45 -14.51
N VAL A 120 -1.38 -7.08 -13.35
CA VAL A 120 -0.02 -7.43 -12.89
C VAL A 120 0.60 -8.59 -13.66
N GLN A 121 -0.21 -9.39 -14.37
CA GLN A 121 0.30 -10.45 -15.24
C GLN A 121 0.80 -9.92 -16.59
N ARG A 122 0.46 -8.67 -16.94
CA ARG A 122 0.95 -8.01 -18.14
C ARG A 122 2.37 -7.52 -17.94
N THR A 123 3.15 -7.56 -19.00
CA THR A 123 4.51 -7.01 -19.05
C THR A 123 4.50 -5.50 -19.21
N GLU A 124 5.58 -4.84 -18.80
CA GLU A 124 5.77 -3.40 -19.03
C GLU A 124 5.65 -3.03 -20.51
N LYS A 125 6.17 -3.89 -21.40
CA LYS A 125 6.10 -3.68 -22.85
C LYS A 125 4.65 -3.65 -23.36
N GLU A 126 3.84 -4.65 -22.99
CA GLU A 126 2.42 -4.71 -23.41
C GLU A 126 1.64 -3.49 -22.92
N VAL A 127 1.92 -2.99 -21.72
CA VAL A 127 1.25 -1.82 -21.16
C VAL A 127 1.66 -0.53 -21.87
N LEU A 128 2.93 -0.42 -22.29
CA LEU A 128 3.43 0.75 -23.05
C LEU A 128 2.95 0.77 -24.52
N GLU A 129 2.46 -0.35 -25.05
CA GLU A 129 1.87 -0.43 -26.39
C GLU A 129 0.42 0.09 -26.45
N ILE A 130 -0.22 0.32 -25.30
CA ILE A 130 -1.57 0.89 -25.20
C ILE A 130 -1.57 2.32 -25.76
N ASP A 131 -2.52 2.61 -26.65
CA ASP A 131 -2.65 3.96 -27.21
C ASP A 131 -2.93 5.01 -26.10
N GLY A 132 -2.22 6.14 -26.14
CA GLY A 132 -2.23 7.15 -25.08
C GLY A 132 -1.43 6.80 -23.81
N PHE A 133 -0.79 5.63 -23.75
CA PHE A 133 -0.07 5.14 -22.57
C PHE A 133 1.44 5.42 -22.63
N GLY A 134 1.80 6.70 -22.48
CA GLY A 134 3.20 7.11 -22.43
C GLY A 134 3.93 6.76 -21.12
N ARG A 135 5.25 6.97 -21.07
CA ARG A 135 6.10 6.66 -19.90
C ARG A 135 5.58 7.26 -18.59
N ARG A 136 5.10 8.51 -18.64
CA ARG A 136 4.54 9.20 -17.47
C ARG A 136 3.26 8.53 -16.94
N THR A 137 2.45 7.95 -17.81
CA THR A 137 1.25 7.20 -17.42
C THR A 137 1.64 5.86 -16.81
N PHE A 138 2.59 5.16 -17.44
CA PHE A 138 3.17 3.93 -16.91
C PHE A 138 3.74 4.10 -15.50
N ASP A 139 4.56 5.13 -15.27
CA ASP A 139 5.20 5.36 -13.97
C ASP A 139 4.17 5.57 -12.85
N LYS A 140 3.00 6.17 -13.15
CA LYS A 140 1.90 6.31 -12.18
C LYS A 140 1.32 4.95 -11.78
N VAL A 141 1.04 4.09 -12.77
CA VAL A 141 0.51 2.75 -12.50
C VAL A 141 1.53 1.89 -11.79
N ASN A 142 2.79 1.93 -12.22
CA ASN A 142 3.89 1.21 -11.58
C ASN A 142 4.08 1.64 -10.12
N THR A 143 4.01 2.95 -9.85
CA THR A 143 4.08 3.48 -8.48
C THR A 143 2.91 2.99 -7.63
N GLU A 144 1.69 2.96 -8.18
CA GLU A 144 0.52 2.49 -7.44
C GLU A 144 0.59 0.98 -7.16
N LEU A 145 1.01 0.17 -8.14
CA LEU A 145 1.27 -1.26 -7.93
C LEU A 145 2.38 -1.49 -6.89
N ALA A 146 3.44 -0.68 -6.90
CA ALA A 146 4.51 -0.77 -5.92
C ALA A 146 4.00 -0.53 -4.48
N ARG A 147 3.05 0.40 -4.28
CA ARG A 147 2.39 0.59 -2.97
C ARG A 147 1.62 -0.65 -2.52
N MET A 148 1.19 -1.49 -3.45
CA MET A 148 0.54 -2.76 -3.15
C MET A 148 1.55 -3.90 -2.95
N ASN A 149 2.86 -3.65 -3.09
CA ASN A 149 3.92 -4.65 -3.23
C ASN A 149 3.69 -5.59 -4.43
N LEU A 150 3.13 -5.05 -5.51
CA LEU A 150 2.90 -5.73 -6.78
C LEU A 150 3.80 -5.14 -7.87
N ARG A 151 3.97 -5.88 -8.96
CA ARG A 151 4.74 -5.46 -10.13
C ARG A 151 4.11 -6.03 -11.40
N PHE A 152 4.48 -5.49 -12.54
CA PHE A 152 4.17 -6.08 -13.84
C PHE A 152 4.94 -7.40 -14.08
N GLY A 153 4.41 -8.25 -14.95
CA GLY A 153 4.99 -9.55 -15.32
C GLY A 153 4.99 -10.58 -14.19
N MET A 154 4.04 -10.49 -13.24
CA MET A 154 3.87 -11.50 -12.20
C MET A 154 3.18 -12.74 -12.76
N GLU A 155 3.66 -13.93 -12.42
CA GLU A 155 2.93 -15.17 -12.65
C GLU A 155 2.08 -15.50 -11.42
N ILE A 156 0.75 -15.55 -11.59
CA ILE A 156 -0.20 -15.87 -10.51
C ILE A 156 -0.84 -17.22 -10.81
N SER A 157 -0.26 -18.29 -10.26
CA SER A 157 -0.81 -19.64 -10.40
C SER A 157 -2.24 -19.73 -9.88
N GLY A 158 -3.15 -20.24 -10.72
CA GLY A 158 -4.55 -20.43 -10.35
C GLY A 158 -5.37 -19.14 -10.25
N TYR A 159 -4.89 -18.02 -10.80
CA TYR A 159 -5.68 -16.80 -10.88
C TYR A 159 -6.98 -17.05 -11.64
N ARG A 160 -8.11 -16.77 -10.98
CA ARG A 160 -9.42 -16.67 -11.60
C ARG A 160 -10.01 -15.32 -11.29
N ARG A 161 -10.64 -14.73 -12.30
CA ARG A 161 -11.41 -13.50 -12.12
C ARG A 161 -12.45 -13.69 -11.00
N PRO A 162 -12.59 -12.74 -10.07
CA PRO A 162 -13.66 -12.77 -9.09
C PRO A 162 -15.03 -12.90 -9.77
N GLY A 163 -15.73 -14.01 -9.50
CA GLY A 163 -17.05 -14.30 -10.06
C GLY A 163 -17.08 -15.09 -11.37
N SER A 164 -15.94 -15.58 -11.89
CA SER A 164 -15.95 -16.60 -12.95
C SER A 164 -16.31 -17.98 -12.36
N PRO A 165 -17.13 -18.80 -13.06
CA PRO A 165 -17.46 -20.16 -12.62
C PRO A 165 -16.25 -21.10 -12.51
#